data_AF-A0A8T5PXD4-F1
#
_entry.id   AF-A0A8T5PXD4-F1
#
_cell.length_a   1.000
_cell.length_b   1.000
_cell.length_c   1.000
_cell.angle_alpha   90.00
_cell.angle_beta   90.00
_cell.angle_gamma   90.00
#
_symmetry.space_group_name_H-M   'P 1'
#
loop_
_entity.id
_entity.type
_entity.pdbx_description
1 polymer ?
#
loop_
_entity_poly.entity_id
_entity_poly.type
_entity_poly.pdbx_seq_one_letter_code
_entity_poly.pdbx_strand_id
1 'polypeptide(L)' 'MKCKICDGDFKSSPDSVLLCGHKEGAVHLGCCINNCSWNKQPCGHSTGTYEKLG' A
#
# COMPACT_ATOMS: atom_id res chain seq x y z
N MET A 1 10.23 -7.05 5.38
CA MET A 1 9.34 -7.06 4.20
C MET A 1 9.13 -5.60 3.80
N LYS A 2 9.24 -5.25 2.51
CA LYS A 2 9.35 -3.85 2.06
C LYS A 2 8.20 -3.43 1.14
N CYS A 3 7.88 -2.14 1.16
CA CYS A 3 6.92 -1.53 0.25
C CYS A 3 7.44 -1.52 -1.19
N LYS A 4 6.64 -2.03 -2.13
CA LYS A 4 6.99 -2.05 -3.56
C LYS A 4 7.03 -0.68 -4.26
N ILE A 5 6.62 0.39 -3.58
CA ILE A 5 6.59 1.76 -4.14
C ILE A 5 7.80 2.57 -3.68
N CYS A 6 8.10 2.59 -2.38
CA CYS A 6 9.13 3.43 -1.80
C CYS A 6 10.35 2.64 -1.27
N ASP A 7 10.35 1.31 -1.39
CA ASP A 7 11.35 0.39 -0.82
C ASP A 7 11.56 0.51 0.72
N GLY A 8 10.68 1.26 1.40
CA GLY A 8 10.67 1.42 2.85
C GLY A 8 10.19 0.18 3.59
N ASP A 9 10.69 -0.03 4.81
CA ASP A 9 10.28 -1.15 5.65
C ASP A 9 8.85 -0.92 6.20
N PHE A 10 8.09 -2.01 6.35
CA PHE A 10 6.74 -1.95 6.92
C PHE A 10 6.77 -1.77 8.44
N LYS A 11 7.80 -2.24 9.13
CA LYS A 11 7.90 -2.12 10.59
C LYS A 11 8.14 -0.69 11.06
N SER A 12 8.73 0.14 10.19
CA SER A 12 9.08 1.53 10.50
C SER A 12 7.99 2.54 10.09
N SER A 13 6.93 2.09 9.41
CA SER A 13 5.86 2.97 8.93
C SER A 13 4.63 2.85 9.83
N PRO A 14 4.00 3.97 10.21
CA PRO A 14 2.70 3.94 10.91
C PRO A 14 1.56 3.53 9.97
N ASP A 15 1.77 3.53 8.66
CA ASP A 15 0.74 3.22 7.67
C ASP A 15 0.34 1.75 7.70
N SER A 16 -0.95 1.50 7.45
CA SER A 16 -1.44 0.15 7.16
C SER A 16 -0.77 -0.43 5.91
N VAL A 17 -0.67 -1.75 5.86
CA VAL A 17 -0.11 -2.47 4.70
C VAL A 17 -1.23 -3.13 3.92
N LEU A 18 -1.19 -3.03 2.60
CA LEU A 18 -2.17 -3.65 1.70
C LEU A 18 -1.47 -4.31 0.51
N LEU A 19 -2.14 -5.27 -0.13
CA LEU A 19 -1.67 -5.90 -1.37
C LEU A 19 -2.12 -5.08 -2.58
N CYS A 20 -1.16 -4.54 -3.32
CA CYS A 20 -1.39 -3.82 -4.56
C CYS A 20 -1.32 -4.80 -5.74
N GLY A 21 -2.45 -5.01 -6.42
CA GLY A 21 -2.49 -5.87 -7.62
C GLY A 21 -1.68 -5.33 -8.80
N HIS A 22 -1.54 -4.00 -8.91
CA HIS A 22 -0.77 -3.38 -10.00
C HIS A 22 0.75 -3.48 -9.82
N LYS A 23 1.24 -3.38 -8.58
CA LYS A 23 2.66 -3.56 -8.24
C LYS A 23 3.01 -5.01 -7.89
N GLU A 24 2.02 -5.90 -7.96
CA GLU A 24 2.12 -7.32 -7.62
C GLU A 24 2.83 -7.54 -6.26
N GLY A 25 2.36 -6.83 -5.23
CA GLY A 25 2.96 -6.96 -3.91
C GLY A 25 2.45 -5.98 -2.86
N ALA A 26 2.99 -6.10 -1.66
CA ALA A 26 2.60 -5.27 -0.53
C ALA A 26 3.12 -3.82 -0.66
N VAL A 27 2.30 -2.87 -0.22
CA VAL A 27 2.61 -1.44 -0.21
C VAL A 27 2.04 -0.77 1.04
N HIS A 28 2.64 0.35 1.47
CA HIS A 28 2.03 1.20 2.50
C HIS A 28 0.75 1.84 1.95
N LEU A 29 -0.28 1.99 2.77
CA LEU A 29 -1.54 2.63 2.39
C LEU A 29 -1.32 4.04 1.84
N GLY A 30 -0.51 4.86 2.52
CA GLY A 30 -0.17 6.21 2.05
C GLY A 30 0.60 6.18 0.73
N CYS A 31 1.59 5.29 0.59
CA CYS A 31 2.30 5.12 -0.69
C CYS A 31 1.35 4.73 -1.81
N CYS A 32 0.39 3.85 -1.52
CA CYS A 32 -0.60 3.43 -2.49
C CYS A 32 -1.53 4.57 -2.88
N ILE A 33 -2.14 5.29 -1.95
CA ILE A 33 -3.03 6.43 -2.27
C ILE A 33 -2.29 7.51 -3.08
N ASN A 34 -1.04 7.80 -2.71
CA ASN A 34 -0.27 8.89 -3.32
C ASN A 34 0.38 8.53 -4.67
N ASN A 35 0.59 7.24 -4.96
CA ASN A 35 1.29 6.79 -6.18
C ASN A 35 0.50 5.80 -7.03
N CYS A 36 -0.69 5.38 -6.57
CA CYS A 36 -1.60 4.58 -7.37
C CYS A 36 -2.33 5.52 -8.33
N SER A 37 -1.65 5.77 -9.45
CA SER A 37 -2.15 6.60 -10.54
C SER A 37 -1.18 6.54 -11.72
N TRP A 38 -1.27 5.48 -12.54
CA TRP A 38 -0.67 5.55 -13.88
C TRP A 38 -1.39 6.58 -14.78
N ASN A 39 -2.56 7.07 -14.34
CA ASN A 39 -3.41 8.08 -15.00
C ASN A 39 -3.90 9.22 -14.06
N LYS A 40 -3.28 9.41 -12.88
CA LYS A 40 -3.74 10.37 -11.84
C LYS A 40 -5.16 10.15 -11.31
N GLN A 41 -5.77 8.98 -11.51
CA GLN A 41 -7.09 8.69 -10.94
C GLN A 41 -7.03 7.93 -9.61
N PRO A 42 -7.97 8.18 -8.68
CA PRO A 42 -8.05 7.47 -7.42
C PRO A 42 -8.29 5.99 -7.69
N CYS A 43 -7.34 5.16 -7.30
CA CYS A 43 -7.50 3.71 -7.38
C CYS A 43 -8.65 3.28 -6.47
N GLY A 44 -9.61 2.53 -7.03
CA GLY A 44 -10.67 1.86 -6.28
C GLY A 44 -10.09 0.74 -5.42
N HIS A 45 -9.32 1.10 -4.40
CA HIS A 45 -8.99 0.18 -3.34
C HIS A 45 -10.28 0.00 -2.54
N SER A 46 -10.94 -1.15 -2.67
CA SER A 46 -11.81 -1.61 -1.60
C SER A 46 -10.97 -1.58 -0.33
N THR A 47 -11.31 -0.68 0.59
CA THR A 47 -10.68 -0.55 1.90
C THR A 47 -11.01 -1.80 2.71
N GLY A 48 -10.39 -2.92 2.37
CA GLY A 48 -10.28 -4.07 3.25
C GLY A 48 -9.18 -3.74 4.24
N THR A 49 -9.57 -3.26 5.41
CA THR A 49 -8.65 -3.16 6.55
C THR A 49 -8.21 -4.57 6.92
N TYR A 50 -6.96 -4.92 6.65
CA TYR A 50 -6.36 -6.10 7.27
C TYR A 50 -6.13 -5.72 8.74
N GLU A 51 -6.96 -6.25 9.64
CA GLU A 51 -6.69 -6.14 11.07
C GLU A 51 -5.29 -6.73 11.33
N LYS A 52 -4.50 -5.94 12.06
CA LYS A 52 -3.18 -6.35 12.54
C LYS A 52 -3.40 -7.55 13.45
N LEU A 53 -3.06 -8.76 12.98
CA LEU A 53 -3.07 -9.95 13.85
C LEU A 53 -2.08 -9.68 15.00
N GLY A 54 -2.65 -9.42 16.18
CA GLY A 54 -1.95 -9.35 17.46
C GLY A 54 -1.61 -10.73 17.99
#